data_AF-A0AAD9JNF2-F1
#
_entry.id   AF-A0AAD9JNF2-F1
#
_cell.length_a   1.000
_cell.length_b   1.000
_cell.length_c   1.000
_cell.angle_alpha   90.00
_cell.angle_beta   90.00
_cell.angle_gamma   90.00
#
_symmetry.space_group_name_H-M   'P 1'
#
loop_
_entity.id
_entity.type
_entity.pdbx_description
1 polymer ?
#
loop_
_entity_poly.entity_id
_entity_poly.type
_entity_poly.pdbx_seq_one_letter_code
_entity_poly.pdbx_strand_id
1 'polypeptide(L)'
;MASSLINKQPLSGDVDSFRDAFKYYKRRKPPPDLDHVIDFTNVTTEKVTPVHLGSPAMVPPICMKDVAEWKAYGHVEFPGFVFIVNPFRSGFQQYWVKRCLMDYPDRPNRCNLDAHIQLGAGDNLWRLSQQQDSQKDKKEKTLIDKLRWVTLGYHHDWDTKQYSSAMHTDMPEDLTYLSKYVASCLGSDDFSAEAAIVNYYHLDSTLSGHTDHSEFDLKAPLISFSFGQTAIFLLGGVTKATVPVAVYLRSGDITVLSGNCRVAYHAVPRILPQQENAVFADCFGPPDLVDFSEPTCKLTPGSVAKDITQASDFAEVCEDSDNAEQEQEDISRCYPVICSSSLKDGTVVRDVQGSCDDRGDAQSCVGNPKCHATCDHAIANRTNDDTVRTLQVLAWEPLAEYIAVNRINMNVRQVFRRGQTFPSAETDGPVDCSSTTS
;
A
#
# COMPACT_ATOMS: atom_id res chain seq x y z
N MET A 1 52.97 -5.13 -21.37
CA MET A 1 53.54 -3.78 -21.15
C MET A 1 52.42 -2.78 -21.43
N ALA A 2 51.64 -2.38 -20.44
CA ALA A 2 51.95 -1.27 -19.52
C ALA A 2 52.16 0.06 -20.26
N SER A 3 51.15 0.93 -20.28
CA SER A 3 51.24 2.39 -20.08
C SER A 3 49.83 3.00 -20.19
N SER A 4 49.16 3.21 -19.07
CA SER A 4 49.02 4.51 -18.39
C SER A 4 48.03 5.48 -19.07
N LEU A 5 46.76 5.33 -18.73
CA LEU A 5 45.82 6.46 -18.74
C LEU A 5 45.69 6.96 -17.31
N ILE A 6 46.71 7.75 -16.97
CA ILE A 6 46.74 8.88 -16.04
C ILE A 6 45.52 8.98 -15.12
N ASN A 7 45.76 8.61 -13.85
CA ASN A 7 45.12 9.13 -12.66
C ASN A 7 44.84 10.63 -12.81
N LYS A 8 43.58 11.00 -13.05
CA LYS A 8 43.06 12.26 -12.51
C LYS A 8 42.57 11.94 -11.11
N GLN A 9 43.42 12.15 -10.11
CA GLN A 9 42.90 12.35 -8.76
C GLN A 9 42.01 13.59 -8.81
N PRO A 10 40.73 13.50 -8.37
CA PRO A 10 39.90 14.69 -8.25
C PRO A 10 40.52 15.59 -7.17
N LEU A 11 40.83 16.82 -7.54
CA LEU A 11 41.00 17.92 -6.60
C LEU A 11 39.75 17.95 -5.69
N SER A 12 39.97 18.14 -4.39
CA SER A 12 38.94 18.13 -3.34
C SER A 12 37.73 19.01 -3.70
N GLY A 13 36.71 18.37 -4.25
CA GLY A 13 35.38 18.90 -4.52
C GLY A 13 34.40 17.77 -4.26
N ASP A 14 33.30 18.07 -3.57
CA ASP A 14 32.34 17.08 -3.04
C ASP A 14 32.06 15.94 -4.02
N VAL A 15 32.55 14.75 -3.66
CA VAL A 15 32.30 13.53 -4.42
C VAL A 15 30.83 13.17 -4.27
N ASP A 16 30.05 13.22 -5.35
CA ASP A 16 28.63 12.82 -5.40
C ASP A 16 28.53 11.40 -5.98
N SER A 17 29.00 10.41 -5.20
CA SER A 17 28.95 8.99 -5.58
C SER A 17 27.52 8.52 -5.83
N PHE A 18 26.54 9.10 -5.14
CA PHE A 18 25.14 8.75 -5.30
C PHE A 18 24.62 9.09 -6.71
N ARG A 19 24.93 10.30 -7.21
CA ARG A 19 24.52 10.73 -8.56
C ARG A 19 25.12 9.85 -9.65
N ASP A 20 26.37 9.42 -9.47
CA ASP A 20 27.04 8.55 -10.44
C ASP A 20 26.39 7.17 -10.51
N ALA A 21 26.09 6.56 -9.35
CA ALA A 21 25.34 5.31 -9.28
C ALA A 21 23.93 5.45 -9.87
N PHE A 22 23.22 6.55 -9.56
CA PHE A 22 21.90 6.81 -10.13
C PHE A 22 21.92 6.86 -11.67
N LYS A 23 22.87 7.62 -12.25
CA LYS A 23 23.04 7.71 -13.70
C LYS A 23 23.39 6.36 -14.32
N TYR A 24 24.24 5.58 -13.65
CA TYR A 24 24.63 4.24 -14.09
C TYR A 24 23.40 3.32 -14.23
N TYR A 25 22.62 3.16 -13.16
CA TYR A 25 21.46 2.27 -13.17
C TYR A 25 20.28 2.79 -14.02
N LYS A 26 20.15 4.12 -14.17
CA LYS A 26 19.14 4.73 -15.05
C LYS A 26 19.43 4.52 -16.55
N ARG A 27 20.68 4.27 -16.93
CA ARG A 27 21.11 4.18 -18.34
C ARG A 27 20.39 3.04 -19.07
N ARG A 28 19.80 3.32 -20.25
CA ARG A 28 19.12 2.29 -21.06
C ARG A 28 20.02 1.65 -22.12
N LYS A 29 21.00 2.39 -22.65
CA LYS A 29 21.88 1.94 -23.73
C LYS A 29 23.35 2.39 -23.53
N PRO A 30 24.31 1.45 -23.45
CA PRO A 30 24.08 0.05 -23.09
C PRO A 30 23.40 -0.03 -21.71
N PRO A 31 22.58 -1.05 -21.44
CA PRO A 31 22.06 -1.27 -20.09
C PRO A 31 23.22 -1.42 -19.08
N PRO A 32 23.01 -1.08 -17.80
CA PRO A 32 23.98 -1.37 -16.76
C PRO A 32 24.12 -2.89 -16.61
N ASP A 33 25.30 -3.29 -16.17
CA ASP A 33 25.49 -4.60 -15.56
C ASP A 33 24.77 -4.63 -14.20
N LEU A 34 24.04 -5.70 -13.95
CA LEU A 34 23.22 -5.91 -12.76
C LEU A 34 23.77 -7.02 -11.84
N ASP A 35 24.95 -7.60 -12.14
CA ASP A 35 25.54 -8.69 -11.36
C ASP A 35 25.83 -8.31 -9.90
N HIS A 36 26.00 -7.03 -9.62
CA HIS A 36 26.24 -6.49 -8.28
C HIS A 36 24.98 -5.99 -7.56
N VAL A 37 23.80 -6.10 -8.20
CA VAL A 37 22.54 -5.74 -7.55
C VAL A 37 22.16 -6.85 -6.57
N ILE A 38 21.95 -6.47 -5.32
CA ILE A 38 21.62 -7.42 -4.25
C ILE A 38 20.23 -8.00 -4.53
N ASP A 39 20.19 -9.33 -4.55
CA ASP A 39 18.97 -10.12 -4.62
C ASP A 39 18.68 -10.77 -3.26
N PHE A 40 17.71 -10.25 -2.52
CA PHE A 40 17.35 -10.81 -1.22
C PHE A 40 16.60 -12.16 -1.30
N THR A 41 16.15 -12.58 -2.49
CA THR A 41 15.61 -13.94 -2.70
C THR A 41 16.70 -15.00 -2.74
N ASN A 42 17.92 -14.60 -3.13
CA ASN A 42 19.11 -15.44 -3.20
C ASN A 42 20.34 -14.62 -2.76
N VAL A 43 20.51 -14.49 -1.43
CA VAL A 43 21.59 -13.68 -0.86
C VAL A 43 22.95 -14.35 -1.11
N THR A 44 23.81 -13.67 -1.86
CA THR A 44 25.17 -14.15 -2.22
C THR A 44 26.31 -13.37 -1.54
N THR A 45 25.98 -12.29 -0.82
CA THR A 45 26.98 -11.39 -0.21
C THR A 45 26.98 -11.47 1.31
N GLU A 46 28.17 -11.44 1.91
CA GLU A 46 28.36 -11.41 3.36
C GLU A 46 27.94 -10.08 4.00
N LYS A 47 27.71 -9.03 3.20
CA LYS A 47 27.24 -7.71 3.68
C LYS A 47 25.76 -7.69 4.06
N VAL A 48 25.01 -8.74 3.72
CA VAL A 48 23.60 -8.89 4.06
C VAL A 48 23.47 -9.82 5.25
N THR A 49 22.76 -9.38 6.28
CA THR A 49 22.58 -10.13 7.54
C THR A 49 21.10 -10.40 7.80
N PRO A 50 20.71 -11.60 8.26
CA PRO A 50 19.35 -11.85 8.70
C PRO A 50 18.92 -10.87 9.80
N VAL A 51 17.66 -10.44 9.77
CA VAL A 51 17.03 -9.63 10.81
C VAL A 51 16.06 -10.52 11.58
N HIS A 52 16.18 -10.50 12.91
CA HIS A 52 15.24 -11.20 13.77
C HIS A 52 13.93 -10.42 13.86
N LEU A 53 12.81 -11.10 13.60
CA LEU A 53 11.47 -10.55 13.73
C LEU A 53 10.86 -11.03 15.05
N GLY A 54 10.22 -10.10 15.76
CA GLY A 54 9.42 -10.41 16.93
C GLY A 54 8.05 -11.00 16.56
N SER A 55 7.40 -11.58 17.55
CA SER A 55 5.99 -11.98 17.45
C SER A 55 5.12 -10.88 18.07
N PRO A 56 4.46 -10.03 17.26
CA PRO A 56 3.63 -8.97 17.79
C PRO A 56 2.42 -9.55 18.53
N ALA A 57 1.91 -8.82 19.54
CA ALA A 57 0.67 -9.20 20.24
C ALA A 57 -0.60 -9.03 19.37
N MET A 58 -0.46 -8.40 18.20
CA MET A 58 -1.52 -8.18 17.23
C MET A 58 -1.82 -9.46 16.44
N VAL A 59 -3.09 -9.63 16.05
CA VAL A 59 -3.48 -10.73 15.16
C VAL A 59 -2.84 -10.51 13.78
N PRO A 60 -2.17 -11.51 13.17
CA PRO A 60 -1.61 -11.37 11.84
C PRO A 60 -2.66 -10.96 10.79
N PRO A 61 -2.38 -9.99 9.90
CA PRO A 61 -3.24 -9.68 8.77
C PRO A 61 -3.43 -10.93 7.90
N ILE A 62 -4.67 -11.23 7.51
CA ILE A 62 -5.01 -12.43 6.71
C ILE A 62 -4.22 -12.53 5.39
N CYS A 63 -3.78 -11.39 4.87
CA CYS A 63 -3.01 -11.28 3.63
C CYS A 63 -1.54 -11.68 3.77
N MET A 64 -1.03 -11.81 4.99
CA MET A 64 0.37 -12.11 5.29
C MET A 64 0.55 -13.57 5.68
N LYS A 65 1.72 -14.12 5.35
CA LYS A 65 2.21 -15.41 5.86
C LYS A 65 2.49 -15.29 7.36
N ASP A 66 2.65 -16.43 8.04
CA ASP A 66 3.12 -16.41 9.43
C ASP A 66 4.47 -15.68 9.50
N VAL A 67 4.69 -14.85 10.53
CA VAL A 67 5.94 -14.09 10.68
C VAL A 67 7.16 -15.00 10.77
N ALA A 68 7.00 -16.24 11.24
CA ALA A 68 8.06 -17.24 11.26
C ALA A 68 8.53 -17.66 9.85
N GLU A 69 7.71 -17.46 8.82
CA GLU A 69 8.05 -17.75 7.42
C GLU A 69 8.73 -16.55 6.72
N TRP A 70 8.73 -15.37 7.35
CA TRP A 70 9.25 -14.16 6.73
C TRP A 70 10.78 -14.21 6.65
N LYS A 71 11.31 -13.84 5.48
CA LYS A 71 12.74 -13.64 5.29
C LYS A 71 13.04 -12.14 5.35
N ALA A 72 13.57 -11.70 6.48
CA ALA A 72 13.98 -10.32 6.71
C ALA A 72 15.50 -10.20 6.78
N TYR A 73 16.02 -9.14 6.18
CA TYR A 73 17.45 -8.90 6.06
C TYR A 73 17.79 -7.43 6.30
N GLY A 74 18.97 -7.18 6.84
CA GLY A 74 19.59 -5.86 6.91
C GLY A 74 20.87 -5.83 6.09
N HIS A 75 21.51 -4.67 6.06
CA HIS A 75 22.81 -4.50 5.41
C HIS A 75 23.81 -3.91 6.40
N VAL A 76 25.00 -4.53 6.52
CA VAL A 76 26.00 -4.18 7.55
C VAL A 76 26.44 -2.72 7.50
N GLU A 77 26.52 -2.13 6.30
CA GLU A 77 26.90 -0.73 6.10
C GLU A 77 25.73 0.27 6.28
N PHE A 78 24.49 -0.22 6.34
CA PHE A 78 23.28 0.61 6.44
C PHE A 78 22.41 0.16 7.63
N PRO A 79 22.89 0.37 8.87
CA PRO A 79 22.11 0.03 10.06
C PRO A 79 20.80 0.85 10.10
N GLY A 80 19.70 0.15 10.32
CA GLY A 80 18.35 0.70 10.27
C GLY A 80 17.62 0.48 8.94
N PHE A 81 18.29 -0.06 7.92
CA PHE A 81 17.63 -0.61 6.74
C PHE A 81 17.20 -2.06 6.99
N VAL A 82 15.93 -2.35 6.74
CA VAL A 82 15.40 -3.72 6.72
C VAL A 82 14.70 -3.96 5.38
N PHE A 83 14.94 -5.13 4.80
CA PHE A 83 14.30 -5.64 3.60
C PHE A 83 13.59 -6.94 3.94
N ILE A 84 12.28 -7.02 3.69
CA ILE A 84 11.46 -8.21 3.89
C ILE A 84 11.04 -8.72 2.52
N VAL A 85 11.49 -9.94 2.19
CA VAL A 85 11.12 -10.61 0.93
C VAL A 85 9.65 -11.01 0.99
N ASN A 86 8.89 -10.68 -0.06
CA ASN A 86 7.45 -10.90 -0.21
C ASN A 86 6.78 -11.77 0.89
N PRO A 87 6.30 -11.12 1.97
CA PRO A 87 5.64 -11.81 3.08
C PRO A 87 4.15 -12.03 2.84
N PHE A 88 3.61 -11.63 1.68
CA PHE A 88 2.20 -11.84 1.35
C PHE A 88 1.93 -13.30 0.99
N ARG A 89 0.75 -13.78 1.36
CA ARG A 89 0.20 -15.04 0.86
C ARG A 89 -0.12 -14.92 -0.63
N SER A 90 -0.18 -16.06 -1.32
CA SER A 90 -0.48 -16.09 -2.75
C SER A 90 -1.80 -15.36 -3.04
N GLY A 91 -1.83 -14.57 -4.10
CA GLY A 91 -3.01 -13.82 -4.55
C GLY A 91 -3.40 -12.59 -3.72
N PHE A 92 -2.95 -12.45 -2.48
CA PHE A 92 -3.35 -11.33 -1.61
C PHE A 92 -2.74 -9.98 -2.00
N GLN A 93 -1.73 -9.94 -2.87
CA GLN A 93 -1.25 -8.68 -3.44
C GLN A 93 -2.30 -8.03 -4.36
N GLN A 94 -3.21 -8.81 -4.95
CA GLN A 94 -4.30 -8.29 -5.78
C GLN A 94 -5.18 -7.29 -5.02
N TYR A 95 -5.46 -7.58 -3.74
CA TYR A 95 -6.23 -6.68 -2.88
C TYR A 95 -5.57 -5.30 -2.81
N TRP A 96 -4.28 -5.24 -2.49
CA TRP A 96 -3.57 -3.97 -2.34
C TRP A 96 -3.40 -3.22 -3.66
N VAL A 97 -3.20 -3.94 -4.78
CA VAL A 97 -3.19 -3.33 -6.12
C VAL A 97 -4.55 -2.72 -6.44
N LYS A 98 -5.64 -3.43 -6.13
CA LYS A 98 -7.01 -2.92 -6.30
C LYS A 98 -7.24 -1.66 -5.47
N ARG A 99 -6.86 -1.67 -4.18
CA ARG A 99 -6.92 -0.49 -3.30
C ARG A 99 -6.19 0.69 -3.92
N CYS A 100 -4.97 0.48 -4.40
CA CYS A 100 -4.16 1.54 -5.00
C CYS A 100 -4.72 2.09 -6.30
N LEU A 101 -5.42 1.30 -7.12
CA LEU A 101 -5.87 1.74 -8.43
C LEU A 101 -7.32 2.22 -8.43
N MET A 102 -8.15 1.63 -7.57
CA MET A 102 -9.59 1.83 -7.59
C MET A 102 -10.11 2.62 -6.40
N ASP A 103 -9.46 2.59 -5.24
CA ASP A 103 -10.04 3.18 -4.02
C ASP A 103 -9.26 4.43 -3.57
N TYR A 104 -7.93 4.34 -3.49
CA TYR A 104 -7.08 5.42 -3.01
C TYR A 104 -7.03 6.66 -3.90
N PRO A 105 -7.06 6.58 -5.24
CA PRO A 105 -7.01 7.77 -6.09
C PRO A 105 -8.28 8.64 -6.04
N ASP A 106 -9.37 8.10 -5.52
CA ASP A 106 -10.66 8.77 -5.47
C ASP A 106 -10.71 9.77 -4.30
N ARG A 107 -11.63 10.73 -4.40
CA ARG A 107 -11.93 11.66 -3.31
C ARG A 107 -12.43 10.89 -2.07
N PRO A 108 -12.08 11.32 -0.86
CA PRO A 108 -11.51 12.62 -0.50
C PRO A 108 -9.98 12.72 -0.59
N ASN A 109 -9.28 11.65 -0.95
CA ASN A 109 -7.82 11.68 -1.05
C ASN A 109 -7.36 12.61 -2.18
N ARG A 110 -6.08 12.98 -2.14
CA ARG A 110 -5.47 13.85 -3.15
C ARG A 110 -4.53 13.08 -4.04
N CYS A 111 -4.52 13.43 -5.32
CA CYS A 111 -3.61 12.88 -6.31
C CYS A 111 -3.06 13.97 -7.23
N ASN A 112 -2.06 13.63 -8.04
CA ASN A 112 -1.46 14.58 -8.99
C ASN A 112 -2.43 15.07 -10.08
N LEU A 113 -3.56 14.38 -10.27
CA LEU A 113 -4.53 14.75 -11.29
C LEU A 113 -5.48 15.86 -10.83
N ASP A 114 -5.64 16.08 -9.52
CA ASP A 114 -6.52 17.12 -8.99
C ASP A 114 -6.18 18.54 -9.47
N ALA A 115 -4.95 18.77 -9.92
CA ALA A 115 -4.51 20.02 -10.53
C ALA A 115 -5.05 20.23 -11.97
N HIS A 116 -5.57 19.18 -12.59
CA HIS A 116 -5.92 19.14 -14.02
C HIS A 116 -7.34 18.63 -14.28
N ILE A 117 -7.94 17.92 -13.34
CA ILE A 117 -9.31 17.38 -13.44
C ILE A 117 -10.11 17.71 -12.18
N GLN A 118 -11.41 17.91 -12.33
CA GLN A 118 -12.36 17.93 -11.22
C GLN A 118 -13.08 16.59 -11.18
N LEU A 119 -12.73 15.76 -10.21
CA LEU A 119 -13.52 14.58 -9.85
C LEU A 119 -14.66 15.03 -8.91
N GLY A 120 -15.88 14.62 -9.23
CA GLY A 120 -17.05 14.75 -8.37
C GLY A 120 -16.98 13.86 -7.14
N ALA A 121 -17.87 14.10 -6.17
CA ALA A 121 -18.05 13.20 -5.05
C ALA A 121 -18.63 11.86 -5.56
N GLY A 122 -17.98 10.74 -5.23
CA GLY A 122 -18.37 9.41 -5.71
C GLY A 122 -17.79 9.00 -7.06
N ASP A 123 -17.06 9.89 -7.75
CA ASP A 123 -16.35 9.52 -8.98
C ASP A 123 -15.24 8.51 -8.69
N ASN A 124 -15.15 7.52 -9.58
CA ASN A 124 -14.10 6.52 -9.54
C ASN A 124 -13.11 6.71 -10.69
N LEU A 125 -11.89 7.12 -10.37
CA LEU A 125 -10.85 7.44 -11.36
C LEU A 125 -10.58 6.26 -12.30
N TRP A 126 -10.56 5.04 -11.76
CA TRP A 126 -10.36 3.83 -12.55
C TRP A 126 -11.48 3.62 -13.56
N ARG A 127 -12.75 3.65 -13.13
CA ARG A 127 -13.92 3.49 -14.03
C ARG A 127 -13.95 4.56 -15.11
N LEU A 128 -13.70 5.82 -14.76
CA LEU A 128 -13.60 6.92 -15.72
C LEU A 128 -12.47 6.67 -16.73
N SER A 129 -11.34 6.15 -16.27
CA SER A 129 -10.22 5.78 -17.14
C SER A 129 -10.57 4.66 -18.13
N GLN A 130 -11.31 3.64 -17.71
CA GLN A 130 -11.76 2.54 -18.57
C GLN A 130 -12.77 3.01 -19.63
N GLN A 131 -13.67 3.93 -19.27
CA GLN A 131 -14.61 4.54 -20.20
C GLN A 131 -13.90 5.38 -21.28
N GLN A 132 -12.84 6.11 -20.91
CA GLN A 132 -12.02 6.86 -21.86
C GLN A 132 -11.30 5.96 -22.87
N ASP A 133 -10.81 4.80 -22.43
CA ASP A 133 -10.11 3.86 -23.30
C ASP A 133 -11.04 3.30 -24.39
N SER A 134 -12.29 3.01 -24.02
CA SER A 134 -13.33 2.51 -24.93
C SER A 134 -13.71 3.51 -26.03
N GLN A 135 -13.41 4.81 -25.86
CA GLN A 135 -13.80 5.89 -26.77
C GLN A 135 -12.63 6.48 -27.56
N LYS A 136 -11.41 5.94 -27.41
CA LYS A 136 -10.17 6.60 -27.86
C LYS A 136 -9.59 6.12 -29.18
N ASP A 137 -8.91 7.05 -29.84
CA ASP A 137 -7.82 6.73 -30.76
C ASP A 137 -6.61 6.18 -29.96
N LYS A 138 -6.01 5.09 -30.44
CA LYS A 138 -4.95 4.27 -29.77
C LYS A 138 -3.69 5.01 -29.27
N LYS A 139 -3.58 6.33 -29.38
CA LYS A 139 -2.37 7.11 -29.05
C LYS A 139 -2.45 7.94 -27.77
N GLU A 140 -3.62 8.17 -27.20
CA GLU A 140 -3.76 9.11 -26.09
C GLU A 140 -3.79 8.40 -24.72
N LYS A 141 -2.99 8.88 -23.76
CA LYS A 141 -2.92 8.34 -22.38
C LYS A 141 -4.22 8.56 -21.59
N THR A 142 -4.74 7.51 -20.97
CA THR A 142 -5.92 7.55 -20.08
C THR A 142 -5.61 8.27 -18.76
N LEU A 143 -6.60 8.44 -17.88
CA LEU A 143 -6.37 9.04 -16.55
C LEU A 143 -5.41 8.18 -15.72
N ILE A 144 -5.56 6.87 -15.72
CA ILE A 144 -4.69 5.99 -14.94
C ILE A 144 -3.24 5.98 -15.46
N ASP A 145 -3.04 6.19 -16.77
CA ASP A 145 -1.71 6.38 -17.36
C ASP A 145 -1.03 7.70 -16.96
N LYS A 146 -1.82 8.66 -16.48
CA LYS A 146 -1.38 9.98 -16.02
C LYS A 146 -1.23 10.05 -14.50
N LEU A 147 -1.73 9.06 -13.76
CA LEU A 147 -1.58 8.98 -12.31
C LEU A 147 -0.10 8.75 -11.93
N ARG A 148 0.41 9.50 -10.95
CA ARG A 148 1.81 9.48 -10.51
C ARG A 148 1.93 9.37 -9.01
N TRP A 149 1.06 10.06 -8.26
CA TRP A 149 1.04 9.94 -6.82
C TRP A 149 -0.37 10.14 -6.25
N VAL A 150 -0.60 9.52 -5.10
CA VAL A 150 -1.76 9.73 -4.22
C VAL A 150 -1.24 9.92 -2.79
N THR A 151 -1.85 10.83 -2.03
CA THR A 151 -1.56 11.05 -0.60
C THR A 151 -2.76 10.65 0.26
N LEU A 152 -2.50 9.94 1.35
CA LEU A 152 -3.48 9.43 2.34
C LEU A 152 -3.12 9.94 3.74
N GLY A 153 -4.10 10.08 4.63
CA GLY A 153 -3.85 10.61 5.98
C GLY A 153 -3.52 12.10 5.90
N TYR A 154 -2.49 12.55 6.64
CA TYR A 154 -1.94 13.88 6.43
C TYR A 154 -1.29 13.99 5.03
N HIS A 155 -1.76 14.94 4.24
CA HIS A 155 -1.28 15.12 2.88
C HIS A 155 0.04 15.88 2.87
N HIS A 156 1.01 15.33 2.13
CA HIS A 156 2.29 16.00 1.92
C HIS A 156 2.07 17.20 1.01
N ASP A 157 2.49 18.38 1.48
CA ASP A 157 2.54 19.58 0.67
C ASP A 157 3.85 19.60 -0.13
N TRP A 158 3.75 19.47 -1.45
CA TRP A 158 4.91 19.43 -2.33
C TRP A 158 5.68 20.76 -2.40
N ASP A 159 5.01 21.89 -2.13
CA ASP A 159 5.61 23.23 -2.18
C ASP A 159 6.32 23.55 -0.87
N THR A 160 5.61 23.39 0.26
CA THR A 160 6.17 23.72 1.59
C THR A 160 6.99 22.59 2.20
N LYS A 161 6.83 21.35 1.70
CA LYS A 161 7.43 20.11 2.21
C LYS A 161 7.11 19.86 3.69
N GLN A 162 5.91 20.23 4.11
CA GLN A 162 5.43 20.10 5.48
C GLN A 162 4.05 19.45 5.51
N TYR A 163 3.72 18.84 6.64
CA TYR A 163 2.35 18.40 6.94
C TYR A 163 1.59 19.51 7.65
N SER A 164 0.26 19.52 7.52
CA SER A 164 -0.62 20.46 8.23
C SER A 164 -1.91 19.79 8.69
N SER A 165 -2.51 20.30 9.76
CA SER A 165 -3.82 19.84 10.23
C SER A 165 -4.93 20.13 9.23
N ALA A 166 -4.78 21.17 8.41
CA ALA A 166 -5.80 21.59 7.44
C ALA A 166 -5.85 20.68 6.18
N MET A 167 -4.80 19.90 5.92
CA MET A 167 -4.71 19.04 4.74
C MET A 167 -4.59 17.58 5.14
N HIS A 168 -5.72 16.97 5.51
CA HIS A 168 -5.78 15.56 5.85
C HIS A 168 -7.08 14.90 5.38
N THR A 169 -6.99 13.58 5.22
CA THR A 169 -8.13 12.66 5.18
C THR A 169 -7.94 11.58 6.23
N ASP A 170 -8.97 10.79 6.47
CA ASP A 170 -8.83 9.61 7.33
C ASP A 170 -7.84 8.62 6.70
N MET A 171 -6.93 8.10 7.54
CA MET A 171 -5.99 7.08 7.10
C MET A 171 -6.74 5.75 6.92
N PRO A 172 -6.60 5.04 5.78
CA PRO A 172 -7.27 3.75 5.57
C PRO A 172 -6.91 2.73 6.66
N GLU A 173 -7.92 2.23 7.37
CA GLU A 173 -7.74 1.34 8.53
C GLU A 173 -6.97 0.06 8.19
N ASP A 174 -7.20 -0.49 7.01
CA ASP A 174 -6.53 -1.69 6.53
C ASP A 174 -5.02 -1.45 6.34
N LEU A 175 -4.63 -0.34 5.71
CA LEU A 175 -3.24 0.05 5.53
C LEU A 175 -2.58 0.42 6.88
N THR A 176 -3.32 1.06 7.78
CA THR A 176 -2.89 1.33 9.15
C THR A 176 -2.58 0.04 9.89
N TYR A 177 -3.49 -0.94 9.84
CA TYR A 177 -3.31 -2.24 10.47
C TYR A 177 -2.11 -3.01 9.91
N LEU A 178 -2.01 -3.08 8.57
CA LEU A 178 -0.88 -3.72 7.89
C LEU A 178 0.46 -3.12 8.32
N SER A 179 0.56 -1.78 8.30
CA SER A 179 1.79 -1.06 8.58
C SER A 179 2.19 -1.18 10.05
N LYS A 180 1.23 -1.09 10.96
CA LYS A 180 1.46 -1.29 12.39
C LYS A 180 1.90 -2.72 12.69
N TYR A 181 1.31 -3.71 12.03
CA TYR A 181 1.74 -5.11 12.20
C TYR A 181 3.21 -5.30 11.78
N VAL A 182 3.60 -4.81 10.60
CA VAL A 182 4.99 -4.86 10.13
C VAL A 182 5.95 -4.12 11.08
N ALA A 183 5.57 -2.93 11.54
CA ALA A 183 6.35 -2.15 12.50
C ALA A 183 6.55 -2.90 13.82
N SER A 184 5.48 -3.54 14.33
CA SER A 184 5.50 -4.31 15.58
C SER A 184 6.39 -5.56 15.47
N CYS A 185 6.37 -6.26 14.32
CA CYS A 185 7.32 -7.35 14.04
C CYS A 185 8.79 -6.90 14.11
N LEU A 186 9.07 -5.61 13.91
CA LEU A 186 10.39 -5.00 13.98
C LEU A 186 10.66 -4.28 15.32
N GLY A 187 9.79 -4.47 16.32
CA GLY A 187 9.94 -3.89 17.66
C GLY A 187 9.50 -2.42 17.78
N SER A 188 8.71 -1.91 16.84
CA SER A 188 8.12 -0.56 16.86
C SER A 188 6.60 -0.63 17.12
N ASP A 189 6.21 -1.16 18.29
CA ASP A 189 4.80 -1.39 18.68
C ASP A 189 3.96 -0.11 18.79
N ASP A 190 4.62 1.02 19.00
CA ASP A 190 4.03 2.35 19.12
C ASP A 190 3.88 3.10 17.80
N PHE A 191 4.28 2.48 16.67
CA PHE A 191 4.13 3.06 15.34
C PHE A 191 2.66 3.34 15.01
N SER A 192 2.42 4.53 14.46
CA SER A 192 1.14 5.00 13.96
C SER A 192 1.26 5.39 12.48
N ALA A 193 0.43 4.79 11.63
CA ALA A 193 0.32 5.20 10.23
C ALA A 193 -0.52 6.48 10.16
N GLU A 194 0.12 7.62 9.91
CA GLU A 194 -0.54 8.93 9.93
C GLU A 194 -0.53 9.61 8.57
N ALA A 195 0.39 9.22 7.70
CA ALA A 195 0.42 9.63 6.31
C ALA A 195 0.91 8.49 5.42
N ALA A 196 0.49 8.50 4.16
CA ALA A 196 1.09 7.66 3.14
C ALA A 196 1.17 8.36 1.78
N ILE A 197 2.18 7.99 1.00
CA ILE A 197 2.32 8.38 -0.40
C ILE A 197 2.36 7.12 -1.25
N VAL A 198 1.34 6.92 -2.07
CA VAL A 198 1.30 5.88 -3.10
C VAL A 198 1.91 6.45 -4.38
N ASN A 199 2.98 5.85 -4.87
CA ASN A 199 3.66 6.26 -6.10
C ASN A 199 3.41 5.25 -7.22
N TYR A 200 3.11 5.75 -8.42
CA TYR A 200 2.81 4.95 -9.60
C TYR A 200 3.92 5.18 -10.63
N TYR A 201 4.63 4.10 -10.98
CA TYR A 201 5.78 4.12 -11.86
C TYR A 201 5.50 3.34 -13.15
N HIS A 202 5.72 4.00 -14.27
CA HIS A 202 5.79 3.36 -15.59
C HIS A 202 7.23 2.92 -15.89
N LEU A 203 7.43 2.14 -16.96
CA LEU A 203 8.76 1.64 -17.37
C LEU A 203 9.82 2.71 -17.67
N ASP A 204 9.41 3.96 -17.92
CA ASP A 204 10.28 5.12 -18.13
C ASP A 204 10.40 6.03 -16.91
N SER A 205 9.64 5.74 -15.85
CA SER A 205 9.62 6.54 -14.62
C SER A 205 10.91 6.33 -13.82
N THR A 206 11.34 7.40 -13.16
CA THR A 206 12.50 7.38 -12.24
C THR A 206 12.24 8.30 -11.07
N LEU A 207 12.65 7.90 -9.86
CA LEU A 207 12.70 8.76 -8.68
C LEU A 207 14.14 9.09 -8.36
N SER A 208 14.50 10.37 -8.46
CA SER A 208 15.88 10.84 -8.24
C SER A 208 16.30 10.70 -6.77
N GLY A 209 17.62 10.76 -6.52
CA GLY A 209 18.17 10.74 -5.16
C GLY A 209 17.58 11.82 -4.26
N HIS A 210 16.89 11.41 -3.21
CA HIS A 210 16.24 12.28 -2.23
C HIS A 210 16.25 11.64 -0.83
N THR A 211 15.78 12.40 0.15
CA THR A 211 15.70 12.04 1.58
C THR A 211 14.35 12.51 2.12
N ASP A 212 13.76 11.75 3.04
CA ASP A 212 12.46 12.08 3.63
C ASP A 212 12.62 12.72 5.02
N HIS A 213 12.32 14.01 5.12
CA HIS A 213 12.48 14.81 6.34
C HIS A 213 11.22 15.61 6.73
N SER A 214 10.09 15.37 6.08
CA SER A 214 8.89 16.21 6.24
C SER A 214 8.16 15.91 7.55
N GLU A 215 8.41 14.74 8.14
CA GLU A 215 7.78 14.28 9.38
C GLU A 215 8.47 14.88 10.62
N PHE A 216 7.70 15.21 11.67
CA PHE A 216 8.25 15.67 12.94
C PHE A 216 8.93 14.54 13.72
N ASP A 217 8.48 13.30 13.52
CA ASP A 217 9.10 12.10 14.08
C ASP A 217 9.97 11.34 13.08
N LEU A 218 11.24 11.74 13.01
CA LEU A 218 12.27 11.01 12.26
C LEU A 218 12.85 9.81 13.03
N LYS A 219 12.31 9.44 14.20
CA LYS A 219 12.67 8.19 14.88
C LYS A 219 11.78 7.04 14.44
N ALA A 220 10.52 7.32 14.14
CA ALA A 220 9.59 6.34 13.61
C ALA A 220 10.05 5.82 12.22
N PRO A 221 9.87 4.51 11.95
CA PRO A 221 10.25 3.93 10.67
C PRO A 221 9.41 4.49 9.51
N LEU A 222 10.00 4.51 8.31
CA LEU A 222 9.27 4.63 7.04
C LEU A 222 9.14 3.24 6.43
N ILE A 223 7.91 2.82 6.13
CA ILE A 223 7.61 1.47 5.61
C ILE A 223 7.12 1.62 4.17
N SER A 224 7.76 0.92 3.23
CA SER A 224 7.44 0.96 1.81
C SER A 224 7.03 -0.43 1.30
N PHE A 225 5.77 -0.57 0.90
CA PHE A 225 5.23 -1.77 0.27
C PHE A 225 5.33 -1.66 -1.25
N SER A 226 5.71 -2.76 -1.92
CA SER A 226 5.99 -2.77 -3.36
C SER A 226 5.08 -3.72 -4.13
N PHE A 227 4.52 -3.31 -5.26
CA PHE A 227 3.74 -4.20 -6.14
C PHE A 227 4.07 -3.98 -7.62
N GLY A 228 4.05 -5.06 -8.41
CA GLY A 228 4.25 -5.04 -9.86
C GLY A 228 5.69 -5.17 -10.30
N GLN A 229 6.05 -4.44 -11.36
CA GLN A 229 7.35 -4.55 -12.00
C GLN A 229 8.51 -4.40 -11.01
N THR A 230 9.54 -5.23 -11.21
CA THR A 230 10.78 -5.16 -10.44
C THR A 230 11.45 -3.81 -10.67
N ALA A 231 11.92 -3.18 -9.60
CA ALA A 231 12.72 -1.97 -9.66
C ALA A 231 14.16 -2.22 -9.20
N ILE A 232 15.07 -1.37 -9.67
CA ILE A 232 16.34 -1.13 -8.98
C ILE A 232 16.08 -0.04 -7.96
N PHE A 233 16.31 -0.33 -6.69
CA PHE A 233 16.31 0.65 -5.60
C PHE A 233 17.74 0.92 -5.16
N LEU A 234 18.09 2.20 -4.98
CA LEU A 234 19.38 2.61 -4.46
C LEU A 234 19.23 3.10 -3.03
N LEU A 235 20.06 2.59 -2.13
CA LEU A 235 20.17 3.05 -0.75
C LEU A 235 21.59 3.59 -0.51
N GLY A 236 21.69 4.87 -0.21
CA GLY A 236 22.91 5.57 0.16
C GLY A 236 22.98 5.84 1.65
N GLY A 237 23.85 6.78 2.03
CA GLY A 237 23.98 7.26 3.41
C GLY A 237 23.27 8.61 3.61
N VAL A 238 23.53 9.24 4.75
CA VAL A 238 22.99 10.58 5.07
C VAL A 238 23.56 11.68 4.15
N THR A 239 24.64 11.39 3.43
CA THR A 239 25.26 12.30 2.45
C THR A 239 25.35 11.65 1.08
N LYS A 240 25.45 12.48 0.04
CA LYS A 240 25.62 12.03 -1.35
C LYS A 240 26.99 11.40 -1.65
N ALA A 241 27.95 11.54 -0.72
CA ALA A 241 29.28 10.97 -0.85
C ALA A 241 29.33 9.48 -0.52
N THR A 242 28.33 8.96 0.21
CA THR A 242 28.23 7.52 0.46
C THR A 242 27.85 6.81 -0.84
N VAL A 243 28.69 5.87 -1.27
CA VAL A 243 28.40 4.99 -2.41
C VAL A 243 27.14 4.18 -2.09
N PRO A 244 26.05 4.28 -2.88
CA PRO A 244 24.84 3.56 -2.58
C PRO A 244 24.96 2.08 -2.98
N VAL A 245 24.23 1.23 -2.27
CA VAL A 245 23.98 -0.15 -2.69
C VAL A 245 22.74 -0.21 -3.56
N ALA A 246 22.78 -1.07 -4.58
CA ALA A 246 21.65 -1.35 -5.44
C ALA A 246 21.00 -2.67 -5.03
N VAL A 247 19.67 -2.67 -4.93
CA VAL A 247 18.90 -3.85 -4.57
C VAL A 247 17.76 -4.06 -5.58
N TYR A 248 17.44 -5.32 -5.85
CA TYR A 248 16.21 -5.66 -6.55
C TYR A 248 15.04 -5.47 -5.60
N LEU A 249 14.02 -4.77 -6.06
CA LEU A 249 12.77 -4.57 -5.34
C LEU A 249 11.63 -5.16 -6.17
N ARG A 250 11.15 -6.35 -5.80
CA ARG A 250 10.12 -7.11 -6.53
C ARG A 250 8.72 -6.85 -5.98
N SER A 251 7.72 -7.49 -6.59
CA SER A 251 6.34 -7.45 -6.11
C SER A 251 6.22 -8.17 -4.77
N GLY A 252 5.56 -7.53 -3.81
CA GLY A 252 5.38 -7.96 -2.43
C GLY A 252 6.51 -7.57 -1.47
N ASP A 253 7.67 -7.16 -1.97
CA ASP A 253 8.79 -6.81 -1.09
C ASP A 253 8.48 -5.55 -0.26
N ILE A 254 8.95 -5.56 1.00
CA ILE A 254 8.79 -4.44 1.93
C ILE A 254 10.18 -3.91 2.28
N THR A 255 10.37 -2.61 2.16
CA THR A 255 11.56 -1.92 2.68
C THR A 255 11.17 -1.06 3.88
N VAL A 256 12.01 -1.09 4.91
CA VAL A 256 11.84 -0.29 6.12
C VAL A 256 13.10 0.53 6.35
N LEU A 257 12.93 1.84 6.44
CA LEU A 257 13.98 2.80 6.72
C LEU A 257 13.79 3.35 8.13
N SER A 258 14.71 3.01 9.03
CA SER A 258 14.72 3.42 10.43
C SER A 258 16.12 3.89 10.86
N GLY A 259 16.23 4.48 12.05
CA GLY A 259 17.52 4.95 12.58
C GLY A 259 18.24 5.88 11.59
N ASN A 260 19.53 5.63 11.33
CA ASN A 260 20.32 6.44 10.39
C ASN A 260 19.82 6.32 8.94
N CYS A 261 19.18 5.20 8.58
CA CYS A 261 18.63 5.00 7.24
C CYS A 261 17.31 5.74 7.03
N ARG A 262 16.63 6.19 8.09
CA ARG A 262 15.38 6.96 8.01
C ARG A 262 15.53 8.26 7.20
N VAL A 263 16.75 8.79 7.16
CA VAL A 263 17.15 10.01 6.45
C VAL A 263 18.24 9.75 5.41
N ALA A 264 18.42 8.50 4.99
CA ALA A 264 19.39 8.15 3.96
C ALA A 264 18.92 8.59 2.57
N TYR A 265 19.87 9.02 1.74
CA TYR A 265 19.62 9.23 0.32
C TYR A 265 19.17 7.93 -0.32
N HIS A 266 18.08 7.97 -1.06
CA HIS A 266 17.58 6.81 -1.78
C HIS A 266 16.92 7.22 -3.10
N ALA A 267 16.80 6.25 -4.02
CA ALA A 267 16.30 6.48 -5.36
C ALA A 267 15.71 5.23 -6.00
N VAL A 268 14.89 5.44 -7.03
CA VAL A 268 14.42 4.40 -7.95
C VAL A 268 14.89 4.79 -9.35
N PRO A 269 16.14 4.49 -9.73
CA PRO A 269 16.68 4.86 -11.04
C PRO A 269 16.02 4.13 -12.22
N ARG A 270 15.43 2.95 -11.99
CA ARG A 270 14.94 2.12 -13.08
C ARG A 270 13.84 1.15 -12.64
N ILE A 271 12.78 1.11 -13.43
CA ILE A 271 11.82 0.00 -13.49
C ILE A 271 12.29 -0.97 -14.58
N LEU A 272 12.41 -2.24 -14.23
CA LEU A 272 12.84 -3.29 -15.16
C LEU A 272 11.60 -3.87 -15.84
N PRO A 273 11.60 -3.97 -17.18
CA PRO A 273 10.55 -4.71 -17.86
C PRO A 273 10.63 -6.18 -17.45
N GLN A 274 9.47 -6.80 -17.36
CA GLN A 274 9.33 -8.23 -17.13
C GLN A 274 10.15 -9.01 -18.18
N GLN A 275 10.90 -10.01 -17.72
CA GLN A 275 11.51 -10.98 -18.63
C GLN A 275 10.42 -11.92 -19.12
N GLU A 276 10.45 -12.30 -20.41
CA GLU A 276 9.51 -13.28 -20.98
C GLU A 276 9.50 -14.54 -20.08
N ASN A 277 8.31 -14.97 -19.63
CA ASN A 277 8.07 -16.09 -18.71
C ASN A 277 8.35 -15.87 -17.21
N ALA A 278 8.67 -14.67 -16.74
CA ALA A 278 8.76 -14.40 -15.30
C ALA A 278 7.36 -14.34 -14.68
N VAL A 279 6.95 -15.41 -14.01
CA VAL A 279 5.58 -15.64 -13.54
C VAL A 279 5.23 -14.67 -12.39
N PHE A 280 4.41 -13.66 -12.69
CA PHE A 280 3.64 -12.92 -11.67
C PHE A 280 2.61 -13.80 -10.97
N ALA A 281 2.35 -15.03 -11.48
CA ALA A 281 1.29 -15.89 -10.97
C ALA A 281 1.51 -16.34 -9.51
N ASP A 282 2.73 -16.35 -8.97
CA ASP A 282 2.90 -16.63 -7.53
C ASP A 282 2.47 -15.44 -6.65
N CYS A 283 2.57 -14.22 -7.17
CA CYS A 283 2.19 -13.00 -6.46
C CYS A 283 0.70 -12.67 -6.64
N PHE A 284 0.16 -12.98 -7.82
CA PHE A 284 -1.17 -12.58 -8.26
C PHE A 284 -2.00 -13.76 -8.78
N GLY A 285 -1.68 -14.98 -8.37
CA GLY A 285 -2.52 -16.16 -8.59
C GLY A 285 -3.82 -16.09 -7.79
N PRO A 286 -4.73 -17.08 -7.93
CA PRO A 286 -5.90 -17.15 -7.06
C PRO A 286 -5.43 -17.16 -5.60
N PRO A 287 -6.10 -16.41 -4.70
CA PRO A 287 -5.77 -16.46 -3.29
C PRO A 287 -5.82 -17.90 -2.78
N ASP A 288 -4.87 -18.27 -1.91
CA ASP A 288 -4.93 -19.56 -1.23
C ASP A 288 -6.32 -19.70 -0.58
N LEU A 289 -7.03 -20.79 -0.85
CA LEU A 289 -8.33 -21.07 -0.21
C LEU A 289 -8.13 -21.03 1.30
N VAL A 290 -8.58 -19.96 1.94
CA VAL A 290 -8.58 -19.87 3.39
C VAL A 290 -9.70 -20.78 3.85
N ASP A 291 -9.35 -21.86 4.53
CA ASP A 291 -10.34 -22.70 5.18
C ASP A 291 -10.91 -21.94 6.37
N PHE A 292 -12.06 -21.29 6.15
CA PHE A 292 -12.82 -20.61 7.20
C PHE A 292 -13.52 -21.61 8.15
N SER A 293 -13.30 -22.93 8.01
CA SER A 293 -13.89 -23.94 8.90
C SER A 293 -13.16 -24.09 10.23
N GLU A 294 -11.94 -23.57 10.39
CA GLU A 294 -11.27 -23.56 11.69
C GLU A 294 -11.59 -22.27 12.48
N PRO A 295 -12.32 -22.37 13.61
CA PRO A 295 -12.54 -21.23 14.47
C PRO A 295 -11.21 -20.89 15.17
N THR A 296 -10.51 -19.86 14.71
CA THR A 296 -9.31 -19.34 15.39
C THR A 296 -9.63 -18.66 16.74
N CYS A 297 -10.89 -18.64 17.16
CA CYS A 297 -11.29 -18.21 18.49
C CYS A 297 -11.31 -19.41 19.46
N LYS A 298 -10.15 -19.79 20.00
CA LYS A 298 -10.11 -20.61 21.22
C LYS A 298 -10.48 -19.73 22.42
N LEU A 299 -11.76 -19.45 22.59
CA LEU A 299 -12.27 -19.02 23.91
C LEU A 299 -12.04 -20.18 24.89
N THR A 300 -11.29 -19.90 25.95
CA THR A 300 -11.13 -20.84 27.06
C THR A 300 -12.51 -21.06 27.72
N PRO A 301 -12.98 -22.31 27.88
CA PRO A 301 -14.26 -22.58 28.54
C PRO A 301 -14.18 -22.11 30.01
N GLY A 302 -14.88 -21.04 30.37
CA GLY A 302 -15.01 -20.60 31.76
C GLY A 302 -15.04 -19.09 32.04
N SER A 303 -14.83 -18.22 31.04
CA SER A 303 -15.10 -16.78 31.26
C SER A 303 -16.58 -16.49 31.06
N VAL A 304 -17.29 -16.33 32.18
CA VAL A 304 -18.71 -16.00 32.23
C VAL A 304 -18.94 -14.65 31.56
N ALA A 305 -19.55 -14.65 30.38
CA ALA A 305 -20.18 -13.46 29.83
C ALA A 305 -21.31 -13.05 30.78
N LYS A 306 -21.22 -11.85 31.37
CA LYS A 306 -22.35 -11.25 32.06
C LYS A 306 -23.33 -10.76 31.00
N ASP A 307 -24.48 -11.43 30.94
CA ASP A 307 -25.63 -11.01 30.15
C ASP A 307 -26.08 -9.60 30.60
N ILE A 308 -25.96 -8.62 29.71
CA ILE A 308 -26.63 -7.32 29.83
C ILE A 308 -27.89 -7.40 28.96
N THR A 309 -29.06 -7.48 29.60
CA THR A 309 -30.34 -7.87 28.97
C THR A 309 -31.42 -6.78 28.97
N GLN A 310 -31.08 -5.49 29.09
CA GLN A 310 -32.11 -4.44 28.99
C GLN A 310 -31.74 -3.26 28.09
N ALA A 311 -32.74 -2.89 27.27
CA ALA A 311 -32.71 -1.91 26.21
C ALA A 311 -33.23 -0.54 26.70
N SER A 312 -32.61 0.04 27.72
CA SER A 312 -33.02 1.35 28.27
C SER A 312 -31.94 2.43 28.32
N ASP A 313 -30.70 2.16 27.90
CA ASP A 313 -29.59 3.09 28.19
C ASP A 313 -28.93 3.76 26.98
N PHE A 314 -29.54 3.73 25.79
CA PHE A 314 -29.11 4.62 24.69
C PHE A 314 -30.32 5.15 23.91
N ALA A 315 -30.98 6.14 24.51
CA ALA A 315 -31.83 7.10 23.81
C ALA A 315 -31.08 8.45 23.70
N GLU A 316 -31.42 9.22 22.66
CA GLU A 316 -30.95 10.56 22.27
C GLU A 316 -29.66 10.63 21.44
N VAL A 317 -29.82 10.71 20.11
CA VAL A 317 -29.64 11.95 19.33
C VAL A 317 -30.12 11.71 17.87
N CYS A 318 -30.95 12.64 17.39
CA CYS A 318 -31.51 12.83 16.03
C CYS A 318 -32.81 12.08 15.66
N GLU A 319 -33.94 12.64 16.09
CA GLU A 319 -35.17 12.72 15.28
C GLU A 319 -35.02 13.79 14.17
N ASP A 320 -35.84 13.63 13.13
CA ASP A 320 -36.22 14.56 12.06
C ASP A 320 -35.24 14.84 10.91
N SER A 321 -35.40 14.05 9.84
CA SER A 321 -35.70 14.65 8.53
C SER A 321 -36.41 13.65 7.62
N ASP A 322 -37.72 13.86 7.46
CA ASP A 322 -38.50 13.37 6.33
C ASP A 322 -37.87 13.84 5.02
N ASN A 323 -37.36 12.91 4.23
CA ASN A 323 -37.34 12.96 2.77
C ASN A 323 -36.92 11.60 2.21
N ALA A 324 -37.91 10.73 2.08
CA ALA A 324 -37.84 9.59 1.18
C ALA A 324 -37.90 10.13 -0.26
N GLU A 325 -36.79 10.02 -1.01
CA GLU A 325 -36.70 9.86 -2.47
C GLU A 325 -35.30 10.29 -2.96
N GLN A 326 -34.28 9.46 -2.73
CA GLN A 326 -33.12 9.24 -3.63
C GLN A 326 -32.06 8.43 -2.91
N GLU A 327 -32.10 7.11 -3.04
CA GLU A 327 -30.94 6.25 -2.75
C GLU A 327 -31.06 4.96 -3.57
N GLN A 328 -30.62 5.06 -4.83
CA GLN A 328 -30.44 3.90 -5.69
C GLN A 328 -29.12 4.07 -6.43
N GLU A 329 -28.00 4.06 -5.69
CA GLU A 329 -26.65 3.77 -6.19
C GLU A 329 -25.64 3.78 -5.04
N ASP A 330 -25.59 2.72 -4.23
CA ASP A 330 -24.39 2.49 -3.39
C ASP A 330 -24.21 1.02 -2.99
N ILE A 331 -23.95 0.16 -3.98
CA ILE A 331 -23.52 -1.24 -3.74
C ILE A 331 -22.10 -1.40 -4.28
N SER A 332 -21.12 -0.87 -3.55
CA SER A 332 -19.70 -1.15 -3.81
C SER A 332 -18.85 -1.41 -2.55
N ARG A 333 -19.43 -1.36 -1.35
CA ARG A 333 -18.72 -1.55 -0.08
C ARG A 333 -18.79 -2.97 0.47
N CYS A 334 -18.30 -3.94 -0.30
CA CYS A 334 -18.06 -5.29 0.22
C CYS A 334 -16.59 -5.65 0.03
N TYR A 335 -15.81 -5.38 1.08
CA TYR A 335 -14.43 -5.79 1.25
C TYR A 335 -14.32 -6.45 2.64
N PRO A 336 -13.33 -7.32 2.88
CA PRO A 336 -13.31 -8.17 4.08
C PRO A 336 -13.29 -7.30 5.33
N VAL A 337 -14.45 -7.21 5.96
CA VAL A 337 -14.63 -6.59 7.26
C VAL A 337 -13.83 -7.45 8.24
N ILE A 338 -12.85 -6.84 8.91
CA ILE A 338 -12.28 -7.39 10.13
C ILE A 338 -13.45 -7.55 11.07
N CYS A 339 -13.81 -8.81 11.34
CA CYS A 339 -15.02 -9.19 12.04
C CYS A 339 -15.06 -8.55 13.43
N SER A 340 -15.78 -7.43 13.58
CA SER A 340 -16.06 -6.81 14.87
C SER A 340 -17.20 -7.58 15.54
N SER A 341 -16.83 -8.57 16.36
CA SER A 341 -17.57 -9.15 17.50
C SER A 341 -19.11 -9.27 17.47
N SER A 342 -19.77 -9.40 16.32
CA SER A 342 -21.25 -9.55 16.26
C SER A 342 -21.76 -10.51 15.19
N LEU A 343 -20.93 -11.40 14.65
CA LEU A 343 -21.44 -12.55 13.90
C LEU A 343 -21.89 -13.63 14.87
N LYS A 344 -23.21 -13.78 15.07
CA LYS A 344 -23.81 -14.96 15.70
C LYS A 344 -24.06 -16.05 14.67
N ASP A 345 -23.89 -17.29 15.11
CA ASP A 345 -24.06 -18.61 14.47
C ASP A 345 -24.63 -18.69 13.04
N GLY A 346 -23.91 -19.38 12.14
CA GLY A 346 -24.45 -19.80 10.85
C GLY A 346 -23.49 -19.76 9.67
N THR A 347 -22.37 -20.46 9.82
CA THR A 347 -21.42 -21.00 8.83
C THR A 347 -21.87 -21.06 7.35
N VAL A 348 -21.00 -20.55 6.47
CA VAL A 348 -20.79 -20.82 5.02
C VAL A 348 -21.98 -21.32 4.19
N VAL A 349 -22.36 -20.58 3.14
CA VAL A 349 -23.22 -21.10 2.06
C VAL A 349 -22.40 -21.27 0.78
N ARG A 350 -22.25 -22.52 0.32
CA ARG A 350 -21.68 -22.90 -0.98
C ARG A 350 -22.78 -22.96 -2.06
N ASP A 351 -22.32 -22.65 -3.28
CA ASP A 351 -22.78 -23.02 -4.63
C ASP A 351 -24.09 -22.46 -5.20
N VAL A 352 -24.00 -21.83 -6.38
CA VAL A 352 -24.96 -22.00 -7.50
C VAL A 352 -24.22 -21.82 -8.84
N GLN A 353 -24.03 -22.90 -9.59
CA GLN A 353 -23.78 -22.82 -11.03
C GLN A 353 -25.10 -22.98 -11.77
N GLY A 354 -25.44 -22.07 -12.67
CA GLY A 354 -26.62 -22.21 -13.52
C GLY A 354 -26.85 -21.06 -14.49
N SER A 355 -26.42 -21.28 -15.74
CA SER A 355 -27.06 -20.89 -17.00
C SER A 355 -27.85 -19.58 -17.05
N CYS A 356 -27.31 -18.63 -17.81
CA CYS A 356 -28.05 -17.52 -18.36
C CYS A 356 -29.15 -18.06 -19.28
N ASP A 357 -30.41 -17.81 -18.92
CA ASP A 357 -31.47 -17.65 -19.91
C ASP A 357 -31.78 -16.14 -19.96
N ASP A 358 -31.97 -15.58 -21.16
CA ASP A 358 -31.97 -14.14 -21.51
C ASP A 358 -33.07 -13.27 -20.84
N ARG A 359 -33.68 -13.68 -19.73
CA ARG A 359 -34.71 -12.93 -18.99
C ARG A 359 -34.59 -13.22 -17.49
N GLY A 360 -33.61 -12.58 -16.85
CA GLY A 360 -33.22 -12.85 -15.46
C GLY A 360 -34.35 -12.81 -14.43
N ASP A 361 -34.87 -13.98 -14.07
CA ASP A 361 -35.66 -14.23 -12.85
C ASP A 361 -35.24 -15.55 -12.19
N ALA A 362 -34.82 -15.49 -10.92
CA ALA A 362 -34.29 -16.61 -10.15
C ALA A 362 -35.37 -17.29 -9.29
N GLN A 363 -36.24 -18.13 -9.88
CA GLN A 363 -37.34 -18.74 -9.10
C GLN A 363 -37.61 -20.25 -9.30
N SER A 364 -36.71 -21.07 -9.87
CA SER A 364 -37.06 -22.48 -10.14
C SER A 364 -35.97 -23.54 -9.92
N CYS A 365 -35.38 -23.63 -8.71
CA CYS A 365 -34.44 -24.74 -8.42
C CYS A 365 -34.64 -25.44 -7.06
N VAL A 366 -35.87 -25.54 -6.57
CA VAL A 366 -36.17 -26.41 -5.40
C VAL A 366 -36.63 -27.79 -5.89
N GLY A 367 -35.77 -28.81 -5.78
CA GLY A 367 -36.19 -30.23 -5.80
C GLY A 367 -35.71 -31.14 -6.95
N ASN A 368 -34.70 -30.77 -7.76
CA ASN A 368 -34.26 -31.61 -8.90
C ASN A 368 -32.93 -32.36 -8.64
N PRO A 369 -32.91 -33.71 -8.58
CA PRO A 369 -31.72 -34.50 -8.24
C PRO A 369 -30.67 -34.65 -9.37
N LYS A 370 -30.69 -33.79 -10.39
CA LYS A 370 -29.77 -33.85 -11.56
C LYS A 370 -28.90 -32.60 -11.78
N CYS A 371 -28.82 -31.66 -10.83
CA CYS A 371 -27.87 -30.54 -10.95
C CYS A 371 -26.46 -30.95 -10.50
N HIS A 372 -25.59 -31.25 -11.46
CA HIS A 372 -24.15 -31.36 -11.27
C HIS A 372 -23.47 -30.27 -12.09
N ALA A 373 -22.97 -29.21 -11.43
CA ALA A 373 -22.18 -28.16 -12.06
C ALA A 373 -21.41 -27.38 -10.97
N THR A 374 -20.07 -27.44 -11.03
CA THR A 374 -19.06 -26.83 -10.15
C THR A 374 -18.67 -25.39 -10.51
N CYS A 375 -18.86 -24.41 -9.62
CA CYS A 375 -18.28 -23.06 -9.76
C CYS A 375 -17.37 -22.67 -8.59
N ASP A 376 -16.06 -22.67 -8.85
CA ASP A 376 -15.00 -22.57 -7.83
C ASP A 376 -14.64 -21.14 -7.33
N HIS A 377 -15.34 -20.06 -7.68
CA HIS A 377 -14.77 -18.70 -7.49
C HIS A 377 -15.73 -17.56 -7.08
N ALA A 378 -16.89 -17.84 -6.46
CA ALA A 378 -17.78 -16.78 -5.96
C ALA A 378 -17.65 -16.60 -4.43
N ILE A 379 -17.36 -15.36 -3.98
CA ILE A 379 -17.55 -14.95 -2.59
C ILE A 379 -18.86 -14.16 -2.52
N ALA A 380 -19.77 -14.52 -1.62
CA ALA A 380 -21.04 -13.83 -1.42
C ALA A 380 -21.12 -13.26 0.00
N ASN A 381 -21.72 -12.08 0.14
CA ASN A 381 -22.16 -11.54 1.44
C ASN A 381 -23.69 -11.53 1.47
N ARG A 382 -24.29 -11.90 2.62
CA ARG A 382 -25.70 -11.60 2.92
C ARG A 382 -25.82 -10.14 3.33
N THR A 383 -26.77 -9.43 2.76
CA THR A 383 -27.20 -8.11 3.25
C THR A 383 -28.38 -8.25 4.21
N ASN A 384 -28.67 -7.19 4.97
CA ASN A 384 -29.72 -7.13 5.99
C ASN A 384 -31.16 -7.34 5.46
N ASP A 385 -31.33 -7.50 4.15
CA ASP A 385 -32.60 -7.72 3.46
C ASP A 385 -32.82 -9.18 3.00
N ASP A 386 -32.04 -10.13 3.53
CA ASP A 386 -32.05 -11.55 3.14
C ASP A 386 -31.71 -11.82 1.66
N THR A 387 -31.23 -10.82 0.90
CA THR A 387 -30.70 -11.05 -0.44
C THR A 387 -29.24 -11.49 -0.41
N VAL A 388 -28.94 -12.55 -1.17
CA VAL A 388 -27.56 -12.98 -1.43
C VAL A 388 -27.10 -12.26 -2.69
N ARG A 389 -26.19 -11.30 -2.54
CA ARG A 389 -25.56 -10.64 -3.69
C ARG A 389 -24.25 -11.32 -4.01
N THR A 390 -24.14 -11.86 -5.22
CA THR A 390 -22.86 -12.28 -5.78
C THR A 390 -21.96 -11.05 -5.84
N LEU A 391 -20.82 -11.06 -5.15
CA LEU A 391 -19.80 -10.07 -5.46
C LEU A 391 -19.39 -10.36 -6.89
N GLN A 392 -19.68 -9.45 -7.82
CA GLN A 392 -18.93 -9.45 -9.06
C GLN A 392 -17.48 -9.31 -8.63
N VAL A 393 -16.72 -10.40 -8.78
CA VAL A 393 -15.27 -10.33 -8.84
C VAL A 393 -15.00 -9.36 -9.98
N LEU A 394 -14.79 -8.09 -9.66
CA LEU A 394 -14.32 -7.11 -10.65
C LEU A 394 -13.15 -7.78 -11.35
N ALA A 395 -13.23 -7.89 -12.68
CA ALA A 395 -12.27 -8.65 -13.46
C ALA A 395 -10.85 -8.22 -13.06
N TRP A 396 -10.05 -9.16 -12.55
CA TRP A 396 -8.66 -8.90 -12.19
C TRP A 396 -7.84 -8.56 -13.45
N GLU A 397 -8.26 -9.05 -14.62
CA GLU A 397 -7.53 -8.93 -15.89
C GLU A 397 -7.07 -7.50 -16.20
N PRO A 398 -7.89 -6.44 -16.17
CA PRO A 398 -7.43 -5.08 -16.48
C PRO A 398 -6.43 -4.53 -15.45
N LEU A 399 -6.56 -4.92 -14.17
CA LEU A 399 -5.60 -4.56 -13.12
C LEU A 399 -4.28 -5.33 -13.31
N ALA A 400 -4.37 -6.60 -13.72
CA ALA A 400 -3.24 -7.45 -14.04
C ALA A 400 -2.44 -6.89 -15.24
N GLU A 401 -3.14 -6.44 -16.29
CA GLU A 401 -2.53 -5.79 -17.45
C GLU A 401 -1.80 -4.50 -17.05
N TYR A 402 -2.43 -3.67 -16.20
CA TYR A 402 -1.78 -2.47 -15.68
C TYR A 402 -0.50 -2.83 -14.91
N ILE A 403 -0.56 -3.78 -13.96
CA ILE A 403 0.58 -4.10 -13.09
C ILE A 403 1.68 -4.90 -13.81
N ALA A 404 1.36 -5.53 -14.95
CA ALA A 404 2.32 -6.21 -15.82
C ALA A 404 3.30 -5.27 -16.51
N VAL A 405 3.05 -3.95 -16.54
CA VAL A 405 3.98 -2.95 -17.10
C VAL A 405 4.24 -1.77 -16.18
N ASN A 406 3.62 -1.75 -15.00
CA ASN A 406 3.75 -0.68 -14.02
C ASN A 406 4.13 -1.21 -12.65
N ARG A 407 4.50 -0.28 -11.78
CA ARG A 407 4.85 -0.56 -10.40
C ARG A 407 4.17 0.44 -9.48
N ILE A 408 3.79 -0.03 -8.30
CA ILE A 408 3.21 0.78 -7.24
C ILE A 408 4.07 0.64 -5.97
N ASN A 409 4.40 1.76 -5.32
CA ASN A 409 4.97 1.75 -3.97
C ASN A 409 4.08 2.54 -3.01
N MET A 410 3.67 1.94 -1.90
CA MET A 410 2.99 2.65 -0.80
C MET A 410 3.99 2.95 0.32
N ASN A 411 4.34 4.23 0.51
CA ASN A 411 5.27 4.67 1.56
C ASN A 411 4.51 5.26 2.74
N VAL A 412 4.41 4.48 3.81
CA VAL A 412 3.68 4.80 5.05
C VAL A 412 4.64 5.34 6.11
N ARG A 413 4.21 6.39 6.80
CA ARG A 413 5.02 7.17 7.75
C ARG A 413 4.17 7.63 8.92
N GLN A 414 4.83 7.80 10.06
CA GLN A 414 4.31 8.52 11.20
C GLN A 414 4.76 9.98 11.10
N VAL A 415 3.84 10.92 11.31
CA VAL A 415 4.11 12.36 11.22
C VAL A 415 4.55 12.90 12.58
N PHE A 416 3.90 12.47 13.66
CA PHE A 416 4.08 13.00 15.01
C PHE A 416 4.85 12.09 15.94
N ARG A 417 5.54 12.70 16.91
CA ARG A 417 5.97 11.94 18.09
C ARG A 417 4.76 11.67 18.96
N ARG A 418 4.81 10.60 19.75
CA ARG A 418 3.75 10.29 20.71
C ARG A 418 3.42 11.49 21.60
N GLY A 419 2.14 11.87 21.62
CA GLY A 419 1.63 13.01 22.40
C GLY A 419 1.89 14.39 21.80
N GLN A 420 2.51 14.47 20.62
CA GLN A 420 2.66 15.71 19.88
C GLN A 420 1.42 15.97 19.02
N THR A 421 1.03 17.24 18.91
CA THR A 421 0.00 17.71 17.98
C THR A 421 0.57 18.82 17.11
N PHE A 422 -0.15 19.24 16.07
CA PHE A 422 0.18 20.50 15.40
C PHE A 422 0.17 21.66 16.40
N PRO A 423 1.04 22.67 16.22
CA PRO A 423 0.96 23.90 16.99
C PRO A 423 -0.44 24.51 16.84
N SER A 424 -1.08 24.86 17.97
CA SER A 424 -2.35 25.59 17.94
C SER A 424 -2.14 26.91 17.20
N ALA A 425 -3.04 27.26 16.30
CA ALA A 425 -3.09 28.61 15.71
C ALA A 425 -3.62 29.59 16.77
N GLU A 426 -2.89 29.80 17.87
CA GLU A 426 -3.16 30.88 18.80
C GLU A 426 -2.36 32.11 18.39
N THR A 427 -3.11 33.06 17.81
CA THR A 427 -2.90 34.51 17.87
C THR A 427 -1.54 34.96 18.42
N ASP A 428 -0.58 35.17 17.53
CA ASP A 428 0.39 36.25 17.73
C ASP A 428 -0.41 37.55 17.79
N GLY A 429 -0.79 37.94 19.01
CA GLY A 429 -1.24 39.30 19.29
C GLY A 429 -0.14 40.27 18.81
N PRO A 430 -0.50 41.48 18.36
CA PRO A 430 0.48 42.40 17.82
C PRO A 430 1.58 42.62 18.85
N VAL A 431 2.82 42.33 18.45
CA VAL A 431 4.01 42.68 19.20
C VAL A 431 4.01 44.21 19.32
N ASP A 432 3.65 44.71 20.49
CA ASP A 432 3.71 46.13 20.81
C ASP A 432 5.20 46.52 20.93
N CYS A 433 5.78 46.92 19.80
CA CYS A 433 7.05 47.61 19.73
C CYS A 433 6.89 49.05 20.25
N SER A 434 6.57 49.22 21.53
CA SER A 434 6.65 50.52 22.20
C SER A 434 7.09 50.42 23.67
N SER A 435 8.38 50.13 23.88
CA SER A 435 9.08 50.61 25.07
C SER A 435 10.60 50.64 24.87
N THR A 436 11.04 51.57 24.02
CA THR A 436 12.33 52.23 24.24
C THR A 436 12.06 53.72 24.40
N THR A 437 12.05 54.20 25.63
CA THR A 437 12.52 55.54 26.00
C THR A 437 12.55 55.71 27.52
N SER A 438 13.61 56.42 27.93
CA SER A 438 14.06 56.88 29.25
C SER A 438 14.55 55.83 30.24
#